data_AF-A0A9D8IMR8-F1
#
_entry.id   AF-A0A9D8IMR8-F1
#
_cell.length_a   1.000
_cell.length_b   1.000
_cell.length_c   1.000
_cell.angle_alpha   90.00
_cell.angle_beta   90.00
_cell.angle_gamma   90.00
#
_symmetry.space_group_name_H-M   'P 1'
#
loop_
_entity.id
_entity.type
_entity.pdbx_description
1 polymer ?
#
loop_
_entity_poly.entity_id
_entity_poly.type
_entity_poly.pdbx_seq_one_letter_code
_entity_poly.pdbx_strand_id
1 'polypeptide(L)'
;MPQLPSLPTYHAVEQFVLSTLCEAERLDPMSTPMFAMPLTRSGQVCGLLFEIQGPRRMRKQAVWTPEENRILFYDTEGKRYLETRLAMGPTVMDLRLHMGQSGRAA
;
A
#
# COMPACT_ATOMS: atom_id res chain seq x y z
N MET A 1 -5.47 -24.24 -2.59
CA MET A 1 -4.90 -23.25 -1.65
C MET A 1 -4.81 -21.92 -2.36
N PRO A 2 -5.22 -20.78 -1.76
CA PRO A 2 -5.06 -19.49 -2.41
C PRO A 2 -3.56 -19.21 -2.60
N GLN A 3 -3.16 -18.84 -3.81
CA GLN A 3 -1.78 -18.50 -4.11
C GLN A 3 -1.45 -17.13 -3.51
N LEU A 4 -0.36 -17.04 -2.76
CA LEU A 4 0.10 -15.76 -2.21
C LEU A 4 0.85 -14.98 -3.30
N PRO A 5 0.54 -13.69 -3.51
CA PRO A 5 1.25 -12.88 -4.50
C PRO A 5 2.72 -12.69 -4.11
N SER A 6 3.59 -12.70 -5.12
CA SER A 6 4.99 -12.34 -5.00
C SER A 6 5.19 -10.95 -5.60
N LEU A 7 5.47 -9.96 -4.75
CA LEU A 7 5.56 -8.55 -5.11
C LEU A 7 6.95 -8.03 -4.75
N PRO A 8 8.02 -8.33 -5.51
CA PRO A 8 9.40 -8.16 -5.07
C PRO A 8 9.89 -6.71 -5.00
N THR A 9 9.11 -5.73 -5.49
CA THR A 9 9.51 -4.33 -5.57
C THR A 9 8.44 -3.41 -4.98
N TYR A 10 8.85 -2.20 -4.58
CA TYR A 10 7.91 -1.15 -4.13
C TYR A 10 6.80 -0.92 -5.17
N HIS A 11 7.18 -0.74 -6.44
CA HIS A 11 6.23 -0.49 -7.53
C HIS A 11 5.24 -1.64 -7.70
N ALA A 12 5.68 -2.90 -7.55
CA ALA A 12 4.77 -4.05 -7.60
C ALA A 12 3.75 -4.04 -6.45
N VAL A 13 4.18 -3.65 -5.24
CA VAL A 13 3.27 -3.47 -4.10
C VAL A 13 2.29 -2.33 -4.36
N GLU A 14 2.78 -1.19 -4.83
CA GLU A 14 1.97 -0.01 -5.16
C GLU A 14 0.89 -0.33 -6.20
N GLN A 15 1.25 -0.96 -7.32
CA GLN A 15 0.31 -1.38 -8.36
C GLN A 15 -0.72 -2.39 -7.86
N PHE A 16 -0.28 -3.35 -7.03
CA PHE A 16 -1.17 -4.34 -6.44
C PHE A 16 -2.19 -3.68 -5.50
N VAL A 17 -1.74 -2.76 -4.65
CA VAL A 17 -2.61 -2.02 -3.74
C VAL A 17 -3.61 -1.16 -4.52
N LEU A 18 -3.15 -0.37 -5.49
CA LEU A 18 -4.00 0.48 -6.31
C LEU A 18 -5.10 -0.34 -7.00
N SER A 19 -4.71 -1.42 -7.67
CA SER A 19 -5.65 -2.30 -8.37
C SER A 19 -6.69 -2.88 -7.41
N THR A 20 -6.26 -3.35 -6.24
CA THR A 20 -7.15 -3.96 -5.23
C THR A 20 -8.13 -2.94 -4.65
N LEU A 21 -7.68 -1.71 -4.38
CA LEU A 21 -8.54 -0.65 -3.86
C LEU A 21 -9.54 -0.17 -4.93
N CYS A 22 -9.09 0.00 -6.18
CA CYS A 22 -9.94 0.39 -7.30
C CYS A 22 -10.99 -0.68 -7.62
N GLU A 23 -10.62 -1.97 -7.61
CA GLU A 23 -11.56 -3.07 -7.85
C GLU A 23 -12.70 -3.09 -6.82
N ALA A 24 -12.37 -2.90 -5.54
CA ALA A 24 -13.36 -2.87 -4.46
C ALA A 24 -14.43 -1.76 -4.64
N GLU A 25 -14.07 -0.67 -5.32
CA GLU A 25 -14.91 0.52 -5.50
C GLU A 25 -15.34 0.74 -6.95
N ARG A 26 -15.00 -0.19 -7.86
CA ARG A 26 -15.24 -0.11 -9.30
C ARG A 26 -14.70 1.18 -9.94
N LEU A 27 -13.51 1.59 -9.49
CA LEU A 27 -12.78 2.72 -10.04
C LEU A 27 -11.81 2.26 -11.11
N ASP A 28 -11.39 3.19 -11.98
CA ASP A 28 -10.35 2.95 -12.98
C ASP A 28 -8.95 3.25 -12.38
N PRO A 29 -8.04 2.26 -12.27
CA PRO A 29 -6.68 2.46 -11.76
C PRO A 29 -5.86 3.48 -12.56
N MET A 30 -6.15 3.67 -13.84
CA MET A 30 -5.39 4.58 -14.70
C MET A 30 -5.72 6.06 -14.44
N SER A 31 -6.87 6.34 -13.84
CA SER A 31 -7.36 7.70 -13.56
C SER A 31 -7.55 7.99 -12.07
N THR A 32 -7.30 7.02 -11.20
CA THR A 32 -7.43 7.18 -9.75
C THR A 32 -6.09 7.58 -9.12
N PRO A 33 -5.97 8.77 -8.52
CA PRO A 33 -4.77 9.13 -7.79
C PRO A 33 -4.64 8.31 -6.51
N MET A 34 -3.42 7.89 -6.20
CA MET A 34 -3.09 7.24 -4.94
C MET A 34 -1.97 8.00 -4.23
N PHE A 35 -2.13 8.16 -2.93
CA PHE A 35 -1.14 8.79 -2.06
C PHE A 35 -0.50 7.71 -1.19
N ALA A 36 0.81 7.80 -0.99
CA ALA A 36 1.56 6.93 -0.09
C ALA A 36 2.16 7.77 1.05
N MET A 37 1.91 7.38 2.30
CA MET A 37 2.38 8.06 3.49
C MET A 37 3.25 7.12 4.35
N PRO A 38 4.43 7.55 4.81
CA PRO A 38 5.27 6.75 5.69
C PRO A 38 4.59 6.51 7.03
N LEU A 39 4.55 5.24 7.44
CA LEU A 39 4.27 4.86 8.82
C LEU A 39 5.59 4.73 9.57
N THR A 40 5.69 5.39 10.72
CA THR A 40 6.89 5.35 11.56
C THR A 40 6.62 4.70 12.91
N ARG A 41 7.59 3.94 13.39
CA ARG A 41 7.63 3.37 14.75
C ARG A 41 8.98 3.73 15.36
N SER A 42 8.98 4.37 16.52
CA SER A 42 10.20 4.86 17.18
C SER A 42 11.08 5.74 16.26
N GLY A 43 10.43 6.60 15.45
CA GLY A 43 11.12 7.50 14.52
C GLY A 43 11.69 6.84 13.26
N GLN A 44 11.43 5.55 13.02
CA GLN A 44 11.92 4.82 11.85
C GLN A 44 10.75 4.38 10.97
N VAL A 45 10.88 4.52 9.64
CA VAL A 45 9.87 4.02 8.70
C VAL A 45 9.76 2.50 8.82
N CYS A 46 8.55 2.01 9.02
CA CYS A 46 8.23 0.59 9.21
C CYS A 46 7.15 0.08 8.26
N GLY A 47 6.54 0.96 7.46
CA GLY A 47 5.49 0.59 6.51
C GLY A 47 4.94 1.80 5.78
N LEU A 48 3.88 1.58 5.01
CA LEU A 48 3.19 2.61 4.26
C LEU A 48 1.68 2.54 4.45
N LEU A 49 1.06 3.70 4.52
CA LEU A 49 -0.36 3.89 4.32
C LEU A 49 -0.57 4.36 2.87
N PHE A 50 -1.29 3.57 2.09
CA PHE A 50 -1.80 3.97 0.79
C PHE A 50 -3.24 4.45 0.94
N GLU A 51 -3.59 5.55 0.29
CA GLU A 51 -4.95 6.08 0.23
C GLU A 51 -5.33 6.40 -1.22
N ILE A 52 -6.49 5.90 -1.65
CA ILE A 52 -7.17 6.40 -2.85
C ILE A 52 -8.35 7.29 -2.45
N GLN A 53 -8.64 8.27 -3.28
CA GLN A 53 -9.79 9.15 -3.12
C GLN A 53 -10.76 8.93 -4.27
N GLY A 54 -11.95 8.43 -3.93
CA GLY A 54 -13.02 8.23 -4.88
C GLY A 54 -13.90 9.47 -5.04
N PRO A 55 -14.81 9.45 -6.01
CA PRO A 55 -15.87 10.44 -6.12
C PRO A 55 -16.63 10.59 -4.78
N ARG A 56 -17.11 11.80 -4.48
CA ARG A 56 -17.93 12.10 -3.28
C ARG A 56 -17.21 11.94 -1.93
N ARG A 57 -15.91 12.25 -1.87
CA ARG A 57 -15.07 12.20 -0.65
C ARG A 57 -14.88 10.81 -0.04
N MET A 58 -15.13 9.75 -0.80
CA MET A 58 -14.84 8.39 -0.37
C MET A 58 -13.33 8.18 -0.23
N ARG A 59 -12.89 7.55 0.86
CA ARG A 59 -11.48 7.19 1.11
C ARG A 59 -11.36 5.71 1.39
N LYS A 60 -10.49 5.05 0.65
CA LYS A 60 -10.16 3.62 0.82
C LYS A 60 -8.67 3.52 1.04
N GLN A 61 -8.30 2.73 2.04
CA GLN A 61 -6.94 2.72 2.57
C GLN A 61 -6.37 1.32 2.61
N ALA A 62 -5.06 1.22 2.43
CA ALA A 62 -4.31 0.00 2.65
C ALA A 62 -3.05 0.29 3.47
N VAL A 63 -2.77 -0.56 4.45
CA VAL A 63 -1.55 -0.52 5.25
C VAL A 63 -0.65 -1.66 4.81
N TRP A 64 0.51 -1.34 4.28
CA TRP A 64 1.53 -2.32 3.95
C TRP A 64 2.61 -2.36 5.04
N THR A 65 2.91 -3.58 5.48
CA THR A 65 3.87 -3.91 6.53
C THR A 65 4.95 -4.84 5.96
N PRO A 66 6.09 -4.31 5.49
CA PRO A 66 7.20 -5.10 4.96
C PRO A 66 7.73 -6.15 5.94
N GLU A 67 7.82 -5.81 7.24
CA GLU A 67 8.30 -6.72 8.29
C GLU A 67 7.43 -7.98 8.44
N GLU A 68 6.13 -7.87 8.13
CA GLU A 68 5.15 -8.93 8.31
C GLU A 68 4.72 -9.57 6.99
N ASN A 69 5.31 -9.14 5.85
CA ASN A 69 4.96 -9.56 4.50
C ASN A 69 3.43 -9.57 4.27
N ARG A 70 2.72 -8.52 4.72
CA ARG A 70 1.28 -8.43 4.55
C ARG A 70 0.79 -7.02 4.25
N ILE A 71 -0.37 -6.97 3.61
CA ILE A 71 -1.13 -5.76 3.30
C ILE A 71 -2.52 -5.91 3.92
N LEU A 72 -2.94 -4.90 4.67
CA LEU A 72 -4.23 -4.83 5.33
C LEU A 72 -5.07 -3.76 4.63
N PHE A 73 -6.29 -4.08 4.23
CA PHE A 73 -7.18 -3.16 3.53
C PHE A 73 -8.35 -2.76 4.41
N TYR A 74 -8.62 -1.45 4.46
CA TYR A 74 -9.63 -0.82 5.31
C TYR A 74 -10.65 -0.07 4.46
N ASP A 75 -11.92 -0.18 4.84
CA ASP A 75 -13.01 0.58 4.24
C ASP A 75 -13.08 2.01 4.79
N THR A 76 -14.09 2.76 4.33
CA THR A 76 -14.33 4.16 4.73
C THR A 76 -14.66 4.33 6.21
N GLU A 77 -15.08 3.26 6.90
CA GLU A 77 -15.37 3.27 8.34
C GLU A 77 -14.14 2.87 9.16
N GLY A 78 -13.00 2.60 8.52
CA GLY A 78 -11.79 2.12 9.18
C GLY A 78 -11.87 0.64 9.55
N LYS A 79 -12.84 -0.11 9.02
CA LYS A 79 -12.95 -1.55 9.27
C LYS A 79 -12.12 -2.31 8.25
N ARG A 80 -11.32 -3.26 8.75
CA ARG A 80 -10.55 -4.16 7.90
C ARG A 80 -11.49 -5.12 7.16
N TYR A 81 -11.42 -5.11 5.83
CA TYR A 81 -12.25 -5.97 4.99
C TYR A 81 -11.45 -7.02 4.21
N LEU A 82 -10.14 -6.82 4.04
CA LEU A 82 -9.25 -7.78 3.37
C LEU A 82 -7.86 -7.78 4.02
N GLU A 83 -7.23 -8.96 4.05
CA GLU A 83 -5.83 -9.16 4.39
C GLU A 83 -5.17 -9.99 3.29
N THR A 84 -4.05 -9.51 2.76
CA THR A 84 -3.25 -10.23 1.78
C THR A 84 -1.86 -10.48 2.35
N ARG A 85 -1.50 -11.75 2.50
CA ARG A 85 -0.11 -12.16 2.78
C ARG A 85 0.66 -12.28 1.48
N LEU A 86 1.94 -11.91 1.51
CA LEU A 86 2.84 -11.99 0.38
C LEU A 86 3.70 -13.25 0.51
N ALA A 87 3.92 -13.95 -0.60
CA ALA A 87 4.93 -15.00 -0.66
C ALA A 87 6.34 -14.41 -0.54
N MET A 88 6.53 -13.23 -1.13
CA MET A 88 7.76 -12.46 -1.14
C MET A 88 7.40 -10.99 -1.35
N GLY A 89 8.08 -10.10 -0.63
CA GLY A 89 7.93 -8.65 -0.74
C GLY A 89 9.27 -7.95 -0.52
N PRO A 90 9.41 -6.68 -0.91
CA PRO A 90 10.57 -5.88 -0.56
C PRO A 90 10.64 -5.69 0.96
N THR A 91 11.86 -5.57 1.47
CA THR A 91 12.12 -5.43 2.89
C THR A 91 11.84 -4.01 3.38
N VAL A 92 11.81 -3.83 4.70
CA VAL A 92 11.75 -2.49 5.30
C VAL A 92 12.97 -1.62 4.94
N MET A 93 14.13 -2.22 4.64
CA MET A 93 15.30 -1.48 4.15
C MET A 93 15.08 -0.96 2.73
N ASP A 94 14.53 -1.80 1.84
CA ASP A 94 14.21 -1.41 0.47
C ASP A 94 13.22 -0.24 0.45
N LEU A 95 12.21 -0.29 1.34
CA LEU A 95 11.27 0.81 1.54
C LEU A 95 11.99 2.10 1.97
N ARG A 96 12.87 2.04 2.97
CA ARG A 96 13.62 3.20 3.45
C ARG A 96 14.52 3.80 2.36
N LEU A 97 15.17 2.95 1.57
CA LEU A 97 16.00 3.37 0.44
C LEU A 97 15.15 4.08 -0.62
N HIS A 98 13.99 3.53 -0.96
CA HIS A 98 13.05 4.15 -1.90
C HIS A 98 12.62 5.54 -1.40
N MET A 99 12.23 5.66 -0.13
CA MET A 99 11.82 6.93 0.46
C MET A 99 12.94 7.97 0.55
N GLY A 100 14.18 7.53 0.82
CA GLY A 100 15.36 8.41 0.83
C GLY A 100 15.72 8.98 -0.55
N GLN A 101 15.35 8.29 -1.63
CA GLN A 101 15.55 8.77 -3.00
C GLN A 101 14.51 9.82 -3.40
N SER A 102 13.25 9.68 -2.96
CA SER A 102 12.19 10.67 -3.22
C SER A 102 12.42 12.02 -2.52
N GLY A 103 13.18 12.05 -1.41
CA GLY A 103 13.52 13.28 -0.69
C GLY A 103 14.70 14.08 -1.24
N ARG A 104 15.38 13.62 -2.31
CA ARG A 104 16.54 14.30 -2.92
C ARG A 104 16.20 15.22 -4.09
N ALA A 105 14.91 15.37 -4.42
CA ALA A 105 14.43 16.33 -5.40
C ALA A 105 13.91 17.60 -4.67
N ALA A 106 14.83 18.39 -4.13
CA ALA A 106 14.59 19.76 -3.68
C ALA A 106 15.90 20.56 -3.73
#